data_AF-A0A2E7J6U4-F1
#
_entry.id   AF-A0A2E7J6U4-F1
#
_cell.length_a   1.000
_cell.length_b   1.000
_cell.length_c   1.000
_cell.angle_alpha   90.00
_cell.angle_beta   90.00
_cell.angle_gamma   90.00
#
_symmetry.space_group_name_H-M   'P 1'
#
loop_
_entity.id
_entity.type
_entity.pdbx_description
1 polymer ?
#
loop_
_entity_poly.entity_id
_entity_poly.type
_entity_poly.pdbx_seq_one_letter_code
_entity_poly.pdbx_strand_id
1 'polypeptide(L)'
;MIKKLIDEALSAHGFVNKHERDTTSFYFREYGSAIRFAVVHNLDELIAPDELNNRINHLAPEEFLRNPSFKKNCDLICIHRLDVLAEFKEQEEEIFAIEEDPHFYKKYVLYYSTAEESALTDFTYDELESVISDKKKFLNYKENPLAPTQYSFAAKTFIKLPFLELPSHQDNLTPLRLQAAEVVAEAGLTEMYSTIQRVTHKNTDDIIREMISNELENI
;
A
#
# COMPACT_ATOMS: atom_id res chain seq x y z
N MET A 1 13.34 8.78 13.66
CA MET A 1 12.50 9.64 12.79
C MET A 1 11.26 8.89 12.31
N ILE A 2 11.40 7.72 11.67
CA ILE A 2 10.27 6.96 11.10
C ILE A 2 9.17 6.67 12.13
N LYS A 3 9.53 6.27 13.36
CA LYS A 3 8.58 6.11 14.47
C LYS A 3 7.69 7.35 14.69
N LYS A 4 8.28 8.55 14.70
CA LYS A 4 7.54 9.82 14.84
C LYS A 4 6.53 10.01 13.70
N LEU A 5 6.92 9.70 12.47
CA LEU A 5 6.03 9.80 11.31
C LEU A 5 4.82 8.84 11.42
N ILE A 6 5.04 7.61 11.93
CA ILE A 6 3.96 6.66 12.21
C ILE A 6 3.10 7.13 13.40
N ASP A 7 3.71 7.75 14.41
CA ASP A 7 2.99 8.31 15.56
C ASP A 7 2.06 9.47 15.11
N GLU A 8 2.52 10.32 14.20
CA GLU A 8 1.71 11.37 13.56
C GLU A 8 0.54 10.76 12.77
N ALA A 9 0.80 9.72 11.97
CA ALA A 9 -0.21 9.02 11.19
C ALA A 9 -1.29 8.38 12.08
N LEU A 10 -0.88 7.70 13.16
CA LEU A 10 -1.80 7.11 14.15
C LEU A 10 -2.65 8.19 14.83
N SER A 11 -2.03 9.30 15.21
CA SER A 11 -2.72 10.44 15.83
C SER A 11 -3.77 11.05 14.90
N ALA A 12 -3.43 11.24 13.61
CA ALA A 12 -4.37 11.72 12.60
C ALA A 12 -5.59 10.79 12.43
N HIS A 13 -5.42 9.48 12.71
CA HIS A 13 -6.48 8.48 12.64
C HIS A 13 -7.15 8.19 13.99
N GLY A 14 -6.96 9.07 14.99
CA GLY A 14 -7.65 9.05 16.27
C GLY A 14 -7.11 8.05 17.29
N PHE A 15 -5.94 7.46 17.04
CA PHE A 15 -5.25 6.68 18.05
C PHE A 15 -4.59 7.60 19.07
N VAL A 16 -4.69 7.25 20.35
CA VAL A 16 -4.09 7.99 21.45
C VAL A 16 -2.97 7.15 22.05
N ASN A 17 -1.76 7.73 22.15
CA ASN A 17 -0.64 7.11 22.85
C ASN A 17 -0.94 7.05 24.36
N LYS A 18 -0.86 5.85 24.94
CA LYS A 18 -1.06 5.63 26.38
C LYS A 18 0.21 5.37 27.13
N HIS A 19 1.13 4.67 26.50
CA HIS A 19 2.34 4.20 27.13
C HIS A 19 3.47 4.19 26.12
N GLU A 20 4.60 4.76 26.50
CA GLU A 20 5.81 4.80 25.69
C GLU A 20 6.99 4.21 26.48
N ARG A 21 7.78 3.42 25.77
CA ARG A 21 9.08 2.88 26.16
C ARG A 21 10.08 3.30 25.08
N ASP A 22 11.36 3.16 25.38
CA ASP A 22 12.45 3.57 24.49
C ASP A 22 12.28 3.08 23.04
N THR A 23 11.88 1.82 22.85
CA THR A 23 11.69 1.20 21.53
C THR A 23 10.24 0.97 21.14
N THR A 24 9.27 1.19 22.04
CA THR A 24 7.90 0.71 21.85
C THR A 24 6.86 1.70 22.34
N SER A 25 5.87 2.01 21.51
CA SER A 25 4.72 2.84 21.85
C SER A 25 3.43 2.04 21.75
N PHE A 26 2.51 2.26 22.71
CA PHE A 26 1.23 1.58 22.81
C PHE A 26 0.09 2.58 22.65
N TYR A 27 -0.82 2.24 21.74
CA TYR A 27 -1.93 3.08 21.31
C TYR A 27 -3.26 2.35 21.42
N PHE A 28 -4.32 3.14 21.59
CA PHE A 28 -5.68 2.65 21.47
C PHE A 28 -6.56 3.70 20.79
N ARG A 29 -7.62 3.25 20.17
CA ARG A 29 -8.68 4.07 19.59
C ARG A 29 -10.01 3.48 20.00
N GLU A 30 -10.87 4.30 20.60
CA GLU A 30 -12.24 3.91 20.94
C GLU A 30 -13.21 4.43 19.89
N TYR A 31 -14.12 3.56 19.45
CA TYR A 31 -15.22 3.92 18.58
C TYR A 31 -16.50 3.25 19.10
N GLY A 32 -17.28 4.01 19.88
CA GLY A 32 -18.43 3.48 20.60
C GLY A 32 -18.00 2.40 21.60
N SER A 33 -18.50 1.18 21.43
CA SER A 33 -18.13 0.02 22.25
C SER A 33 -16.91 -0.76 21.73
N ALA A 34 -16.39 -0.42 20.55
CA ALA A 34 -15.24 -1.10 19.96
C ALA A 34 -13.94 -0.37 20.34
N ILE A 35 -12.93 -1.15 20.74
CA ILE A 35 -11.58 -0.65 20.99
C ILE A 35 -10.64 -1.31 19.98
N ARG A 36 -9.86 -0.50 19.29
CA ARG A 36 -8.71 -0.95 18.49
C ARG A 36 -7.43 -0.57 19.21
N PHE A 37 -6.42 -1.42 19.07
CA PHE A 37 -5.10 -1.18 19.61
C PHE A 37 -4.10 -1.08 18.48
N ALA A 38 -3.02 -0.34 18.71
CA ALA A 38 -1.85 -0.38 17.86
C ALA A 38 -0.60 -0.38 18.73
N VAL A 39 0.44 -1.07 18.28
CA VAL A 39 1.76 -1.07 18.92
C VAL A 39 2.77 -0.73 17.84
N VAL A 40 3.62 0.26 18.11
CA VAL A 40 4.74 0.61 17.23
C VAL A 40 6.02 0.18 17.92
N HIS A 41 6.78 -0.71 17.30
CA HIS A 41 8.02 -1.27 17.86
C HIS A 41 9.18 -1.08 16.88
N ASN A 42 10.26 -0.45 17.33
CA ASN A 42 11.51 -0.43 16.56
C ASN A 42 12.21 -1.78 16.71
N LEU A 43 12.59 -2.36 15.57
CA LEU A 43 13.19 -3.67 15.47
C LEU A 43 14.57 -3.55 14.83
N ASP A 44 15.61 -3.59 15.65
CA ASP A 44 17.00 -3.46 15.19
C ASP A 44 17.43 -4.67 14.35
N GLU A 45 16.97 -5.88 14.72
CA GLU A 45 17.22 -7.13 14.02
C GLU A 45 15.92 -7.94 13.91
N LEU A 46 15.74 -8.64 12.79
CA LEU A 46 14.63 -9.58 12.66
C LEU A 46 14.79 -10.72 13.66
N ILE A 47 13.70 -11.06 14.34
CA ILE A 47 13.64 -12.12 15.34
C ILE A 47 12.49 -13.06 15.02
N ALA A 48 12.56 -14.28 15.57
CA ALA A 48 11.50 -15.26 15.38
C ALA A 48 10.13 -14.73 15.89
N PRO A 49 9.01 -15.09 15.22
CA PRO A 49 7.68 -14.57 15.58
C PRO A 49 7.30 -14.81 17.05
N ASP A 50 7.62 -16.00 17.58
CA ASP A 50 7.38 -16.33 18.99
C ASP A 50 8.18 -15.43 19.95
N GLU A 51 9.41 -15.08 19.59
CA GLU A 51 10.22 -14.16 20.39
C GLU A 51 9.62 -12.75 20.37
N LEU A 52 9.22 -12.26 19.18
CA LEU A 52 8.55 -10.97 19.03
C LEU A 52 7.27 -10.91 19.87
N ASN A 53 6.44 -11.96 19.79
CA ASN A 53 5.21 -12.06 20.58
C ASN A 53 5.49 -11.98 22.09
N ASN A 54 6.50 -12.71 22.57
CA ASN A 54 6.89 -12.70 23.98
C ASN A 54 7.42 -11.33 24.41
N ARG A 55 8.25 -10.69 23.56
CA ARG A 55 8.81 -9.36 23.81
C ARG A 55 7.70 -8.31 23.93
N ILE A 56 6.76 -8.26 22.99
CA ILE A 56 5.65 -7.29 23.02
C ILE A 56 4.73 -7.56 24.23
N ASN A 57 4.43 -8.82 24.55
CA ASN A 57 3.64 -9.16 25.73
C ASN A 57 4.30 -8.70 27.04
N HIS A 58 5.63 -8.79 27.13
CA HIS A 58 6.38 -8.37 28.31
C HIS A 58 6.43 -6.84 28.46
N LEU A 59 6.51 -6.11 27.34
CA LEU A 59 6.55 -4.66 27.31
C LEU A 59 5.17 -4.01 27.51
N ALA A 60 4.10 -4.74 27.18
CA ALA A 60 2.73 -4.25 27.25
C ALA A 60 2.32 -3.86 28.68
N PRO A 61 1.71 -2.69 28.88
CA PRO A 61 1.21 -2.29 30.19
C PRO A 61 0.05 -3.18 30.64
N GLU A 62 -0.12 -3.34 31.97
CA GLU A 62 -1.15 -4.22 32.53
C GLU A 62 -2.57 -3.90 32.03
N GLU A 63 -2.89 -2.62 31.79
CA GLU A 63 -4.21 -2.22 31.31
C GLU A 63 -4.54 -2.78 29.92
N PHE A 64 -3.53 -2.93 29.04
CA PHE A 64 -3.69 -3.55 27.73
C PHE A 64 -3.84 -5.07 27.89
N LEU A 65 -3.02 -5.70 28.73
CA LEU A 65 -3.06 -7.15 28.98
C LEU A 65 -4.37 -7.62 29.63
N ARG A 66 -5.00 -6.77 30.45
CA ARG A 66 -6.31 -7.05 31.06
C ARG A 66 -7.46 -6.97 30.05
N ASN A 67 -7.26 -6.28 28.91
CA ASN A 67 -8.28 -6.22 27.88
C ASN A 67 -8.20 -7.46 26.98
N PRO A 68 -9.25 -8.33 26.96
CA PRO A 68 -9.22 -9.57 26.20
C PRO A 68 -9.13 -9.34 24.68
N SER A 69 -9.48 -8.14 24.20
CA SER A 69 -9.41 -7.78 22.79
C SER A 69 -8.01 -7.38 22.35
N PHE A 70 -7.10 -7.02 23.27
CA PHE A 70 -5.78 -6.49 22.91
C PHE A 70 -5.03 -7.45 21.97
N LYS A 71 -4.86 -8.71 22.35
CA LYS A 71 -4.11 -9.67 21.53
C LYS A 71 -4.80 -10.05 20.20
N LYS A 72 -6.08 -9.74 20.01
CA LYS A 72 -6.85 -10.09 18.81
C LYS A 72 -7.10 -8.91 17.87
N ASN A 73 -7.25 -7.71 18.44
CA ASN A 73 -7.66 -6.49 17.75
C ASN A 73 -6.57 -5.41 17.88
N CYS A 74 -5.33 -5.82 17.70
CA CYS A 74 -4.17 -4.94 17.75
C CYS A 74 -3.32 -5.09 16.51
N ASP A 75 -3.00 -3.96 15.89
CA ASP A 75 -2.04 -3.87 14.81
C ASP A 75 -0.63 -3.66 15.41
N LEU A 76 0.26 -4.63 15.25
CA LEU A 76 1.66 -4.55 15.66
C LEU A 76 2.50 -4.11 14.46
N ILE A 77 3.05 -2.91 14.52
CA ILE A 77 3.85 -2.27 13.49
C ILE A 77 5.30 -2.31 13.92
N CYS A 78 6.07 -3.22 13.32
CA CYS A 78 7.51 -3.35 13.51
C CYS A 78 8.24 -2.47 12.49
N ILE A 79 9.02 -1.52 12.96
CA ILE A 79 9.83 -0.63 12.12
C ILE A 79 11.23 -1.25 12.02
N HIS A 80 11.63 -1.66 10.83
CA HIS A 80 12.93 -2.30 10.59
C HIS A 80 13.78 -1.47 9.61
N ARG A 81 15.05 -1.25 9.94
CA ARG A 81 15.96 -0.48 9.09
C ARG A 81 16.84 -1.42 8.28
N LEU A 82 16.97 -1.14 7.00
CA LEU A 82 17.92 -1.73 6.07
C LEU A 82 19.04 -0.75 5.78
N ASP A 83 20.23 -1.25 5.46
CA ASP A 83 21.29 -0.39 4.94
C ASP A 83 20.95 0.04 3.52
N VAL A 84 20.53 -0.91 2.68
CA VAL A 84 20.03 -0.67 1.32
C VAL A 84 18.76 -1.48 1.02
N LEU A 85 17.87 -0.94 0.18
CA LEU A 85 16.60 -1.61 -0.16
C LEU A 85 16.77 -2.99 -0.83
N ALA A 86 17.93 -3.26 -1.45
CA ALA A 86 18.18 -4.55 -2.09
C ALA A 86 18.27 -5.71 -1.08
N GLU A 87 18.65 -5.43 0.18
CA GLU A 87 18.74 -6.40 1.28
C GLU A 87 17.38 -7.00 1.66
N PHE A 88 16.28 -6.33 1.28
CA PHE A 88 14.94 -6.89 1.46
C PHE A 88 14.83 -8.31 0.92
N LYS A 89 15.48 -8.62 -0.21
CA LYS A 89 15.44 -9.96 -0.81
C LYS A 89 16.08 -11.04 0.06
N GLU A 90 17.05 -10.67 0.88
CA GLU A 90 17.74 -11.60 1.79
C GLU A 90 16.94 -11.84 3.07
N GLN A 91 16.10 -10.87 3.44
CA GLN A 91 15.30 -10.88 4.66
C GLN A 91 13.81 -11.15 4.43
N GLU A 92 13.39 -11.33 3.18
CA GLU A 92 11.98 -11.46 2.78
C GLU A 92 11.27 -12.60 3.51
N GLU A 93 11.91 -13.77 3.60
CA GLU A 93 11.35 -14.94 4.29
C GLU A 93 11.15 -14.70 5.79
N GLU A 94 12.09 -14.02 6.45
CA GLU A 94 11.99 -13.69 7.87
C GLU A 94 10.90 -12.65 8.14
N ILE A 95 10.80 -11.64 7.26
CA ILE A 95 9.73 -10.65 7.29
C ILE A 95 8.37 -11.33 7.13
N PHE A 96 8.22 -12.23 6.16
CA PHE A 96 6.97 -12.96 5.95
C PHE A 96 6.65 -13.90 7.10
N ALA A 97 7.64 -14.56 7.69
CA ALA A 97 7.42 -15.38 8.88
C ALA A 97 6.82 -14.56 10.03
N ILE A 98 7.23 -13.31 10.21
CA ILE A 98 6.63 -12.39 11.18
C ILE A 98 5.21 -11.99 10.76
N GLU A 99 5.01 -11.52 9.53
CA GLU A 99 3.72 -10.99 9.08
C GLU A 99 2.63 -12.08 8.99
N GLU A 100 3.00 -13.30 8.66
CA GLU A 100 2.08 -14.45 8.49
C GLU A 100 1.83 -15.23 9.78
N ASP A 101 2.55 -14.94 10.88
CA ASP A 101 2.34 -15.64 12.16
C ASP A 101 0.92 -15.36 12.71
N PRO A 102 0.08 -16.40 12.87
CA PRO A 102 -1.31 -16.24 13.30
C PRO A 102 -1.46 -15.98 14.81
N HIS A 103 -0.37 -16.09 15.59
CA HIS A 103 -0.43 -15.97 17.04
C HIS A 103 -0.29 -14.52 17.48
N PHE A 104 -1.36 -13.97 18.06
CA PHE A 104 -1.41 -12.64 18.65
C PHE A 104 -1.08 -11.50 17.67
N TYR A 105 -1.86 -10.42 17.74
CA TYR A 105 -1.68 -9.22 16.92
C TYR A 105 -1.87 -9.49 15.41
N LYS A 106 -2.12 -8.44 14.65
CA LYS A 106 -1.88 -8.42 13.21
C LYS A 106 -0.54 -7.74 12.99
N LYS A 107 0.43 -8.44 12.42
CA LYS A 107 1.82 -7.98 12.40
C LYS A 107 2.15 -7.39 11.04
N TYR A 108 2.84 -6.27 11.06
CA TYR A 108 3.28 -5.52 9.89
C TYR A 108 4.73 -5.14 10.10
N VAL A 109 5.61 -5.50 9.18
CA VAL A 109 7.02 -5.09 9.19
C VAL A 109 7.21 -3.97 8.17
N LEU A 110 7.23 -2.74 8.66
CA LEU A 110 7.53 -1.56 7.86
C LEU A 110 9.05 -1.37 7.79
N TYR A 111 9.63 -1.78 6.66
CA TYR A 111 11.05 -1.61 6.41
C TYR A 111 11.37 -0.33 5.63
N TYR A 112 12.55 0.24 5.86
CA TYR A 112 13.07 1.41 5.15
C TYR A 112 14.58 1.36 5.06
N SER A 113 15.16 1.95 4.01
CA SER A 113 16.63 2.06 3.90
C SER A 113 17.19 3.33 4.53
N THR A 114 18.49 3.35 4.82
CA THR A 114 19.22 4.56 5.25
C THR A 114 19.03 5.74 4.27
N ALA A 115 18.98 5.46 2.97
CA ALA A 115 18.76 6.48 1.94
C ALA A 115 17.32 7.06 2.00
N GLU A 116 16.32 6.22 2.27
CA GLU A 116 14.94 6.69 2.48
C GLU A 116 14.82 7.52 3.75
N GLU A 117 15.44 7.09 4.85
CA GLU A 117 15.47 7.87 6.10
C GLU A 117 16.04 9.27 5.88
N SER A 118 17.15 9.36 5.14
CA SER A 118 17.78 10.64 4.78
C SER A 118 16.85 11.51 3.94
N ALA A 119 16.13 10.92 2.98
CA ALA A 119 15.17 11.61 2.12
C ALA A 119 13.90 12.09 2.85
N LEU A 120 13.66 11.61 4.06
CA LEU A 120 12.52 11.92 4.91
C LEU A 120 12.92 12.79 6.13
N THR A 121 14.10 13.41 6.11
CA THR A 121 14.51 14.33 7.17
C THR A 121 13.50 15.46 7.32
N ASP A 122 13.04 15.70 8.56
CA ASP A 122 12.00 16.68 8.92
C ASP A 122 10.63 16.49 8.23
N PHE A 123 10.39 15.29 7.69
CA PHE A 123 9.17 14.96 6.97
C PHE A 123 8.00 14.69 7.93
N THR A 124 6.82 15.15 7.52
CA THR A 124 5.57 15.06 8.29
C THR A 124 4.58 14.09 7.64
N TYR A 125 3.56 13.68 8.40
CA TYR A 125 2.51 12.82 7.85
C TYR A 125 1.74 13.49 6.69
N ASP A 126 1.44 14.79 6.77
CA ASP A 126 0.76 15.53 5.70
C ASP A 126 1.59 15.55 4.39
N GLU A 127 2.91 15.65 4.50
CA GLU A 127 3.81 15.53 3.35
C GLU A 127 3.81 14.11 2.77
N LEU A 128 3.64 13.08 3.61
CA LEU A 128 3.48 11.69 3.16
C LEU A 128 2.21 11.52 2.33
N GLU A 129 1.09 12.11 2.77
CA GLU A 129 -0.17 12.14 2.03
C GLU A 129 -0.04 12.88 0.69
N SER A 130 0.68 14.01 0.69
CA SER A 130 0.98 14.77 -0.53
C SER A 130 1.86 13.96 -1.51
N VAL A 131 2.85 13.23 -1.00
CA VAL A 131 3.73 12.41 -1.83
C VAL A 131 3.02 11.22 -2.44
N ILE A 132 2.24 10.44 -1.66
CA ILE A 132 1.55 9.27 -2.20
C ILE A 132 0.50 9.66 -3.26
N SER A 133 0.03 10.91 -3.20
CA SER A 133 -0.91 11.52 -4.15
C SER A 133 -0.27 11.98 -5.46
N ASP A 134 1.07 12.06 -5.54
CA ASP A 134 1.76 12.62 -6.70
C ASP A 134 1.89 11.58 -7.84
N LYS A 135 1.11 11.80 -8.91
CA LYS A 135 1.09 10.95 -10.11
C LYS A 135 2.45 10.85 -10.81
N LYS A 136 3.27 11.91 -10.81
CA LYS A 136 4.60 11.85 -11.45
C LYS A 136 5.53 10.97 -10.63
N LYS A 137 5.51 11.12 -9.30
CA LYS A 137 6.28 10.27 -8.39
C LYS A 137 5.83 8.80 -8.48
N PHE A 138 4.53 8.54 -8.63
CA PHE A 138 4.00 7.20 -8.90
C PHE A 138 4.57 6.59 -10.18
N LEU A 139 4.56 7.33 -11.29
CA LEU A 139 5.08 6.83 -12.57
C LEU A 139 6.57 6.50 -12.47
N ASN A 140 7.37 7.37 -11.83
CA ASN A 140 8.78 7.11 -11.59
C ASN A 140 9.01 5.86 -10.72
N TYR A 141 8.19 5.70 -9.67
CA TYR A 141 8.24 4.51 -8.81
C TYR A 141 7.89 3.24 -9.58
N LYS A 142 6.91 3.29 -10.48
CA LYS A 142 6.53 2.14 -11.32
C LYS A 142 7.67 1.67 -12.23
N GLU A 143 8.48 2.60 -12.74
CA GLU A 143 9.65 2.28 -13.57
C GLU A 143 10.82 1.72 -12.75
N ASN A 144 11.02 2.21 -11.52
CA ASN A 144 12.07 1.73 -10.64
C ASN A 144 11.62 1.60 -9.16
N PRO A 145 10.94 0.50 -8.80
CA PRO A 145 10.36 0.33 -7.46
C PRO A 145 11.38 0.21 -6.33
N LEU A 146 12.63 -0.13 -6.65
CA LEU A 146 13.73 -0.29 -5.68
C LEU A 146 14.50 1.01 -5.45
N ALA A 147 14.15 2.10 -6.15
CA ALA A 147 14.77 3.40 -5.90
C ALA A 147 14.35 3.93 -4.52
N PRO A 148 15.31 4.25 -3.62
CA PRO A 148 15.02 4.74 -2.28
C PRO A 148 14.55 6.20 -2.34
N THR A 149 13.25 6.40 -2.52
CA THR A 149 12.62 7.71 -2.67
C THR A 149 11.59 7.96 -1.56
N GLN A 150 11.18 9.21 -1.38
CA GLN A 150 10.04 9.52 -0.51
C GLN A 150 8.78 8.74 -0.91
N TYR A 151 8.57 8.56 -2.22
CA TYR A 151 7.42 7.83 -2.74
C TYR A 151 7.50 6.34 -2.46
N SER A 152 8.68 5.71 -2.58
CA SER A 152 8.82 4.28 -2.26
C SER A 152 8.56 4.01 -0.77
N PHE A 153 8.91 4.92 0.12
CA PHE A 153 8.56 4.81 1.54
C PHE A 153 7.06 5.03 1.77
N ALA A 154 6.48 6.08 1.17
CA ALA A 154 5.05 6.36 1.25
C ALA A 154 4.23 5.15 0.75
N ALA A 155 4.56 4.62 -0.43
CA ALA A 155 3.87 3.46 -1.01
C ALA A 155 3.91 2.25 -0.06
N LYS A 156 5.08 1.89 0.48
CA LYS A 156 5.19 0.80 1.47
C LYS A 156 4.33 1.04 2.70
N THR A 157 4.31 2.27 3.21
CA THR A 157 3.53 2.65 4.40
C THR A 157 2.03 2.48 4.15
N PHE A 158 1.50 3.01 3.05
CA PHE A 158 0.07 2.90 2.70
C PHE A 158 -0.34 1.48 2.31
N ILE A 159 0.58 0.65 1.78
CA ILE A 159 0.31 -0.76 1.50
C ILE A 159 0.25 -1.59 2.79
N LYS A 160 1.18 -1.34 3.72
CA LYS A 160 1.33 -2.16 4.93
C LYS A 160 0.38 -1.77 6.05
N LEU A 161 0.01 -0.49 6.18
CA LEU A 161 -0.76 -0.01 7.32
C LEU A 161 -2.25 0.11 6.98
N PRO A 162 -3.11 -0.83 7.43
CA PRO A 162 -4.50 -0.94 6.97
C PRO A 162 -5.44 0.14 7.50
N PHE A 163 -4.98 0.99 8.43
CA PHE A 163 -5.76 2.12 8.94
C PHE A 163 -5.57 3.39 8.12
N LEU A 164 -4.60 3.40 7.18
CA LEU A 164 -4.39 4.51 6.26
C LEU A 164 -5.30 4.37 5.05
N GLU A 165 -5.91 5.48 4.66
CA GLU A 165 -6.72 5.58 3.46
C GLU A 165 -5.97 6.42 2.43
N LEU A 166 -5.90 5.96 1.18
CA LEU A 166 -5.31 6.77 0.11
C LEU A 166 -6.09 8.08 -0.02
N PRO A 167 -5.40 9.24 -0.07
CA PRO A 167 -6.07 10.51 -0.29
C PRO A 167 -6.90 10.44 -1.58
N SER A 168 -8.20 10.70 -1.46
CA SER A 168 -9.13 10.52 -2.58
C SER A 168 -8.86 11.58 -3.65
N HIS A 169 -8.38 11.15 -4.82
CA HIS A 169 -8.45 11.95 -6.03
C HIS A 169 -9.72 11.55 -6.78
N GLN A 170 -10.75 12.39 -6.73
CA GLN A 170 -11.87 12.30 -7.66
C GLN A 170 -11.40 12.80 -9.04
N ASP A 171 -10.57 12.02 -9.70
CA ASP A 171 -10.34 12.22 -11.13
C ASP A 171 -11.59 11.75 -11.88
N ASN A 172 -12.09 12.59 -12.78
CA ASN A 172 -13.12 12.19 -13.73
C ASN A 172 -12.53 11.10 -14.63
N LEU A 173 -12.82 9.83 -14.31
CA LEU A 173 -12.40 8.71 -15.14
C LEU A 173 -13.06 8.84 -16.52
N THR A 174 -12.25 9.04 -17.56
CA THR A 174 -12.73 8.98 -18.93
C THR A 174 -13.26 7.58 -19.20
N PRO A 175 -14.52 7.41 -19.63
CA PRO A 175 -15.06 6.11 -19.98
C PRO A 175 -14.14 5.37 -20.96
N LEU A 176 -13.87 4.08 -20.70
CA LEU A 176 -13.02 3.25 -21.56
C LEU A 176 -13.47 3.26 -23.02
N ARG A 177 -14.77 3.41 -23.27
CA ARG A 177 -15.32 3.54 -24.62
C ARG A 177 -14.79 4.76 -25.38
N LEU A 178 -14.63 5.90 -24.70
CA LEU A 178 -14.08 7.11 -25.32
C LEU A 178 -12.59 6.94 -25.60
N GLN A 179 -11.84 6.39 -24.64
CA GLN A 179 -10.41 6.09 -24.82
C GLN A 179 -10.17 5.13 -25.99
N ALA A 180 -10.98 4.06 -26.09
CA ALA A 180 -10.90 3.12 -27.21
C ALA A 180 -11.22 3.79 -28.55
N ALA A 181 -12.21 4.68 -28.60
CA ALA A 181 -12.57 5.40 -29.82
C ALA A 181 -11.45 6.34 -30.29
N GLU A 182 -10.76 7.02 -29.37
CA GLU A 182 -9.60 7.87 -29.69
C GLU A 182 -8.45 7.06 -30.29
N VAL A 183 -8.06 5.95 -29.64
CA VAL A 183 -6.98 5.07 -30.14
C VAL A 183 -7.32 4.47 -31.51
N VAL A 184 -8.58 4.07 -31.71
CA VAL A 184 -9.07 3.58 -33.02
C VAL A 184 -8.98 4.66 -34.09
N ALA A 185 -9.33 5.90 -33.74
CA ALA A 185 -9.25 7.02 -34.68
C ALA A 185 -7.80 7.37 -35.03
N GLU A 186 -6.89 7.38 -34.05
CA GLU A 186 -5.45 7.57 -34.28
C GLU A 186 -4.85 6.49 -35.18
N ALA A 187 -5.33 5.25 -35.06
CA ALA A 187 -4.93 4.14 -35.92
C ALA A 187 -5.59 4.17 -37.32
N GLY A 188 -6.52 5.10 -37.58
CA GLY A 188 -7.27 5.17 -38.84
C GLY A 188 -8.30 4.04 -39.03
N LEU A 189 -8.70 3.36 -37.94
CA LEU A 189 -9.54 2.14 -37.97
C LEU A 189 -11.01 2.41 -37.64
N THR A 190 -11.46 3.67 -37.69
CA THR A 190 -12.80 4.09 -37.25
C THR A 190 -13.92 3.33 -37.95
N GLU A 191 -13.83 3.14 -39.27
CA GLU A 191 -14.84 2.40 -40.03
C GLU A 191 -14.86 0.92 -39.63
N MET A 192 -13.69 0.28 -39.59
CA MET A 192 -13.55 -1.12 -39.18
C MET A 192 -14.11 -1.36 -37.76
N TYR A 193 -13.81 -0.47 -36.83
CA TYR A 193 -14.32 -0.53 -35.47
C TYR A 193 -15.85 -0.40 -35.40
N SER A 194 -16.43 0.49 -36.21
CA SER A 194 -17.88 0.65 -36.32
C SER A 194 -18.57 -0.61 -36.89
N THR A 195 -17.92 -1.27 -37.87
CA THR A 195 -18.39 -2.52 -38.47
C THR A 195 -18.38 -3.65 -37.44
N ILE A 196 -17.28 -3.80 -36.68
CA ILE A 196 -17.16 -4.80 -35.62
C ILE A 196 -18.23 -4.61 -34.53
N GLN A 197 -18.52 -3.37 -34.13
CA GLN A 197 -19.56 -3.08 -33.13
C GLN A 197 -20.98 -3.49 -33.56
N ARG A 198 -21.22 -3.66 -34.86
CA ARG A 198 -22.51 -4.08 -35.44
C ARG A 198 -22.60 -5.60 -35.66
N VAL A 199 -21.52 -6.34 -35.43
CA VAL A 199 -21.50 -7.80 -35.57
C VAL A 199 -22.33 -8.45 -34.46
N THR A 200 -23.20 -9.35 -34.88
CA THR A 200 -24.00 -10.22 -34.04
C THR A 200 -23.92 -11.64 -34.60
N HIS A 201 -24.28 -12.65 -33.81
CA HIS A 201 -24.31 -14.04 -34.28
C HIS A 201 -25.21 -14.29 -35.52
N LYS A 202 -26.12 -13.36 -35.84
CA LYS A 202 -27.06 -13.51 -36.95
C LYS A 202 -26.57 -12.92 -38.28
N ASN A 203 -25.62 -11.99 -38.24
CA ASN A 203 -25.12 -11.27 -39.42
C ASN A 203 -23.60 -11.40 -39.60
N THR A 204 -22.95 -12.30 -38.86
CA THR A 204 -21.51 -12.48 -38.91
C THR A 204 -21.02 -12.85 -40.32
N ASP A 205 -21.68 -13.83 -40.96
CA ASP A 205 -21.29 -14.29 -42.30
C ASP A 205 -21.45 -13.21 -43.37
N ASP A 206 -22.50 -12.40 -43.28
CA ASP A 206 -22.76 -11.31 -44.23
C ASP A 206 -21.72 -10.19 -44.08
N ILE A 207 -21.38 -9.82 -42.85
CA ILE A 207 -20.35 -8.80 -42.56
C ILE A 207 -18.97 -9.29 -42.98
N ILE A 208 -18.63 -10.57 -42.75
CA ILE A 208 -17.35 -11.13 -43.21
C ILE A 208 -17.25 -11.06 -44.74
N ARG A 209 -18.32 -11.40 -45.46
CA ARG A 209 -18.34 -11.30 -46.93
C ARG A 209 -18.17 -9.86 -47.41
N GLU A 210 -18.87 -8.91 -46.79
CA GLU A 210 -18.74 -7.48 -47.10
C GLU A 210 -17.30 -6.98 -46.89
N MET A 211 -16.66 -7.37 -45.78
CA MET A 211 -15.26 -7.01 -45.51
C MET A 211 -14.29 -7.58 -46.55
N ILE A 212 -14.47 -8.84 -46.96
CA ILE A 212 -13.64 -9.47 -48.00
C ILE A 212 -13.82 -8.75 -49.35
N SER A 213 -15.06 -8.39 -49.70
CA SER A 213 -15.34 -7.67 -50.95
C SER A 213 -14.70 -6.28 -50.97
N ASN A 214 -14.81 -5.51 -49.87
CA ASN A 214 -14.22 -4.17 -49.78
C ASN A 214 -12.68 -4.18 -49.84
N GLU A 215 -12.03 -5.21 -49.31
CA GLU A 215 -10.57 -5.39 -49.45
C GLU A 215 -10.17 -5.71 -50.89
N LEU A 216 -10.93 -6.56 -51.58
CA LEU A 216 -10.66 -6.92 -52.99
C LEU A 216 -10.89 -5.75 -53.96
N GLU A 217 -11.76 -4.80 -53.64
CA GLU A 217 -12.00 -3.59 -54.44
C GLU A 217 -10.91 -2.51 -54.28
N ASN A 218 -10.07 -2.60 -53.24
CA ASN A 218 -9.00 -1.65 -52.95
C ASN A 218 -7.59 -2.14 -53.40
N ILE A 219 -7.52 -3.22 -54.20
CA ILE A 219 -6.30 -3.76 -54.84
C ILE A 219 -6.24 -3.32 -56.31
#